data_AF-A0A5Q4GIS3-F1
#
_entry.id   AF-A0A5Q4GIS3-F1
#
_cell.length_a   1.000
_cell.length_b   1.000
_cell.length_c   1.000
_cell.angle_alpha   90.00
_cell.angle_beta   90.00
_cell.angle_gamma   90.00
#
_symmetry.space_group_name_H-M   'P 1'
#
loop_
_entity.id
_entity.type
_entity.pdbx_description
1 polymer ?
#
loop_
_entity_poly.entity_id
_entity_poly.type
_entity_poly.pdbx_seq_one_letter_code
_entity_poly.pdbx_strand_id
1 'polypeptide(L)'
;MNQNLPRISASSSRSHRFPLVLPLVLALSVAVQASGREPASWMVPVGGNAFLTGGDAGSRGRGGLRWDTPETVISLFFRVDRPADLQIALRARVPQGESRIRATVAGTTFKVDLQGAESAAFPVGSIRVEQAGYVRVDLQGVAKTGPVFAEASDLQITSDTPELALSFVKDNDANRFYWGRRGPSVHLGFRMPEPEVALDKLEGIFRTGK
;
A
#
# COMPACT_ATOMS: atom_id res chain seq x y z
N MET A 1 0.12 -108.75 21.58
CA MET A 1 1.53 -109.15 21.35
C MET A 1 1.89 -108.85 19.91
N ASN A 2 2.82 -107.92 19.70
CA ASN A 2 3.77 -107.78 18.58
C ASN A 2 3.36 -108.11 17.13
N GLN A 3 3.54 -107.14 16.20
CA GLN A 3 4.76 -107.01 15.37
C GLN A 3 4.56 -105.98 14.22
N ASN A 4 5.42 -104.96 14.19
CA ASN A 4 6.24 -104.43 13.08
C ASN A 4 5.74 -104.22 11.62
N LEU A 5 5.84 -102.93 11.23
CA LEU A 5 6.21 -102.24 9.96
C LEU A 5 6.67 -103.04 8.72
N PRO A 6 6.51 -102.47 7.50
CA PRO A 6 7.66 -101.92 6.72
C PRO A 6 7.28 -100.68 5.81
N ARG A 7 8.07 -99.59 5.71
CA ARG A 7 9.27 -99.22 4.90
C ARG A 7 9.02 -98.39 3.61
N ILE A 8 9.86 -97.36 3.44
CA ILE A 8 10.50 -96.83 2.18
C ILE A 8 9.58 -96.04 1.22
N SER A 9 9.96 -94.97 0.49
CA SER A 9 11.06 -93.99 0.45
C SER A 9 10.73 -92.97 -0.67
N ALA A 10 11.20 -91.73 -0.51
CA ALA A 10 11.59 -90.73 -1.51
C ALA A 10 10.65 -90.33 -2.68
N SER A 11 10.37 -89.03 -2.80
CA SER A 11 10.86 -88.21 -3.93
C SER A 11 10.65 -86.72 -3.67
N SER A 12 11.73 -85.95 -3.72
CA SER A 12 11.77 -84.49 -3.60
C SER A 12 11.47 -83.88 -4.97
N SER A 13 10.37 -83.15 -5.10
CA SER A 13 10.09 -82.29 -6.27
C SER A 13 10.25 -80.82 -5.87
N ARG A 14 11.23 -80.19 -6.52
CA ARG A 14 11.70 -78.82 -6.34
C ARG A 14 10.72 -77.89 -7.07
N SER A 15 9.79 -77.25 -6.36
CA SER A 15 8.89 -76.25 -6.95
C SER A 15 9.62 -74.92 -7.16
N HIS A 16 9.75 -74.51 -8.42
CA HIS A 16 10.30 -73.21 -8.83
C HIS A 16 9.45 -72.05 -8.29
N ARG A 17 10.08 -71.17 -7.49
CA ARG A 17 9.50 -69.90 -7.04
C ARG A 17 9.58 -68.90 -8.20
N PHE A 18 8.45 -68.54 -8.79
CA PHE A 18 8.32 -67.35 -9.64
C PHE A 18 8.31 -66.10 -8.74
N PRO A 19 9.20 -65.11 -8.91
CA PRO A 19 9.09 -63.86 -8.18
C PRO A 19 7.98 -63.01 -8.80
N LEU A 20 6.96 -62.71 -8.00
CA LEU A 20 5.93 -61.73 -8.30
C LEU A 20 6.57 -60.34 -8.28
N VAL A 21 6.85 -59.78 -9.45
CA VAL A 21 7.31 -58.38 -9.60
C VAL A 21 6.09 -57.48 -9.48
N LEU A 22 5.94 -56.81 -8.34
CA LEU A 22 4.92 -55.80 -8.10
C LEU A 22 5.32 -54.50 -8.83
N PRO A 23 4.52 -53.94 -9.75
CA PRO A 23 4.86 -52.68 -10.37
C PRO A 23 4.63 -51.55 -9.35
N LEU A 24 5.71 -50.86 -8.98
CA LEU A 24 5.66 -49.61 -8.23
C LEU A 24 5.09 -48.51 -9.14
N VAL A 25 3.80 -48.23 -9.02
CA VAL A 25 3.17 -47.08 -9.68
C VAL A 25 3.63 -45.81 -8.96
N LEU A 26 4.60 -45.12 -9.54
CA LEU A 26 5.02 -43.80 -9.11
C LEU A 26 3.94 -42.79 -9.53
N ALA A 27 3.02 -42.46 -8.63
CA ALA A 27 2.07 -41.38 -8.84
C ALA A 27 2.83 -40.05 -8.86
N LEU A 28 3.09 -39.52 -10.06
CA LEU A 28 3.68 -38.20 -10.25
C LEU A 28 2.60 -37.15 -9.98
N SER A 29 2.51 -36.69 -8.73
CA SER A 29 1.65 -35.57 -8.36
C SER A 29 2.16 -34.30 -9.05
N VAL A 30 1.55 -33.91 -10.15
CA VAL A 30 1.73 -32.58 -10.73
C VAL A 30 1.09 -31.59 -9.76
N ALA A 31 1.90 -30.96 -8.93
CA ALA A 31 1.48 -29.78 -8.19
C ALA A 31 1.21 -28.67 -9.22
N VAL A 32 -0.05 -28.41 -9.49
CA VAL A 32 -0.47 -27.20 -10.22
C VAL A 32 -0.08 -26.03 -9.32
N GLN A 33 1.06 -25.42 -9.60
CA GLN A 33 1.45 -24.18 -8.96
C GLN A 33 0.49 -23.11 -9.49
N ALA A 34 -0.54 -22.78 -8.71
CA ALA A 34 -1.31 -21.58 -8.94
C ALA A 34 -0.34 -20.40 -8.78
N SER A 35 0.08 -19.80 -9.89
CA SER A 35 0.80 -18.54 -9.88
C SER A 35 -0.17 -17.43 -9.45
N GLY A 36 -0.49 -17.38 -8.16
CA GLY A 36 -1.17 -16.24 -7.57
C GLY A 36 -0.21 -15.07 -7.57
N ARG A 37 -0.50 -14.03 -8.36
CA ARG A 37 0.18 -12.74 -8.21
C ARG A 37 -0.12 -12.23 -6.81
N GLU A 38 0.90 -11.96 -6.01
CA GLU A 38 0.70 -11.32 -4.71
C GLU A 38 0.07 -9.94 -4.94
N PRO A 39 -0.96 -9.56 -4.15
CA PRO A 39 -1.54 -8.23 -4.23
C PRO A 39 -0.44 -7.17 -4.11
N ALA A 40 -0.46 -6.20 -5.00
CA ALA A 40 0.45 -5.08 -4.91
C ALA A 40 0.15 -4.27 -3.64
N SER A 41 1.18 -3.77 -2.97
CA SER A 41 1.08 -3.06 -1.69
C SER A 41 1.87 -1.77 -1.71
N TRP A 42 1.28 -0.68 -1.20
CA TRP A 42 1.89 0.64 -1.09
C TRP A 42 1.71 1.20 0.32
N MET A 43 2.79 1.71 0.91
CA MET A 43 2.76 2.52 2.12
C MET A 43 2.70 3.98 1.72
N VAL A 44 1.60 4.67 2.01
CA VAL A 44 1.46 6.11 1.80
C VAL A 44 1.79 6.81 3.12
N PRO A 45 2.97 7.44 3.26
CA PRO A 45 3.37 8.03 4.52
C PRO A 45 2.50 9.23 4.86
N VAL A 46 1.99 9.23 6.07
CA VAL A 46 1.23 10.34 6.64
C VAL A 46 2.06 11.64 6.58
N GLY A 47 3.36 11.56 6.87
CA GLY A 47 4.25 12.72 6.95
C GLY A 47 4.34 13.57 5.67
N GLY A 48 4.16 12.95 4.50
CA GLY A 48 4.20 13.62 3.20
C GLY A 48 2.84 13.86 2.56
N ASN A 49 1.79 13.20 3.04
CA ASN A 49 0.51 13.13 2.32
C ASN A 49 -0.70 13.53 3.17
N ALA A 50 -0.53 13.83 4.46
CA ALA A 50 -1.61 14.22 5.37
C ALA A 50 -1.71 15.76 5.55
N PHE A 51 -2.95 16.23 5.59
CA PHE A 51 -3.31 17.64 5.75
C PHE A 51 -4.44 17.78 6.77
N LEU A 52 -4.37 18.82 7.60
CA LEU A 52 -5.51 19.22 8.42
C LEU A 52 -6.53 19.90 7.51
N THR A 53 -7.73 19.36 7.43
CA THR A 53 -8.79 19.84 6.52
C THR A 53 -10.08 20.21 7.23
N GLY A 54 -10.15 20.01 8.55
CA GLY A 54 -11.25 20.45 9.39
C GLY A 54 -10.88 20.46 10.87
N GLY A 55 -11.56 21.30 11.65
CA GLY A 55 -11.31 21.50 13.08
C GLY A 55 -10.00 22.21 13.40
N ASP A 56 -9.71 22.31 14.69
CA ASP A 56 -8.48 22.92 15.19
C ASP A 56 -7.29 21.95 15.12
N ALA A 57 -6.08 22.52 15.16
CA ALA A 57 -4.81 21.81 15.04
C ALA A 57 -4.44 20.99 16.30
N GLY A 58 -5.32 20.08 16.73
CA GLY A 58 -5.14 19.17 17.86
C GLY A 58 -4.00 18.17 17.64
N SER A 59 -2.79 18.60 17.99
CA SER A 59 -1.49 17.92 18.04
C SER A 59 -0.86 17.47 16.70
N ARG A 60 0.45 17.73 16.55
CA ARG A 60 1.30 17.31 15.41
C ARG A 60 2.67 16.92 15.95
N GLY A 61 3.04 15.64 15.84
CA GLY A 61 4.35 15.12 16.28
C GLY A 61 5.43 15.23 15.20
N ARG A 62 6.71 15.16 15.60
CA ARG A 62 7.82 14.93 14.65
C ARG A 62 7.73 13.50 14.13
N GLY A 63 7.40 13.32 12.85
CA GLY A 63 7.50 12.03 12.15
C GLY A 63 6.24 11.17 12.06
N GLY A 64 5.08 11.67 12.50
CA GLY A 64 3.80 10.95 12.41
C GLY A 64 2.61 11.83 12.77
N LEU A 65 1.40 11.36 12.47
CA LEU A 65 0.17 12.03 12.87
C LEU A 65 -0.25 11.54 14.24
N ARG A 66 -0.36 12.46 15.19
CA ARG A 66 -0.90 12.21 16.53
C ARG A 66 -2.03 13.18 16.73
N TRP A 67 -3.24 12.69 17.00
CA TRP A 67 -4.40 13.57 17.22
C TRP A 67 -5.26 13.10 18.38
N ASP A 68 -5.90 14.04 19.06
CA ASP A 68 -6.65 13.83 20.31
C ASP A 68 -8.01 14.55 20.34
N THR A 69 -8.30 15.37 19.34
CA THR A 69 -9.50 16.21 19.27
C THR A 69 -10.47 15.65 18.21
N PRO A 70 -11.74 15.35 18.56
CA PRO A 70 -12.68 14.70 17.65
C PRO A 70 -13.14 15.61 16.49
N GLU A 71 -13.05 16.92 16.66
CA GLU A 71 -13.36 17.90 15.61
C GLU A 71 -12.29 17.94 14.51
N THR A 72 -11.07 17.49 14.83
CA THR A 72 -9.95 17.45 13.91
C THR A 72 -10.19 16.42 12.81
N VAL A 73 -10.20 16.88 11.56
CA VAL A 73 -10.25 16.04 10.36
C VAL A 73 -8.91 16.10 9.66
N ILE A 74 -8.28 14.94 9.49
CA ILE A 74 -7.04 14.79 8.74
C ILE A 74 -7.32 14.06 7.44
N SER A 75 -7.04 14.71 6.31
CA SER A 75 -7.17 14.12 4.99
C SER A 75 -5.81 13.67 4.47
N LEU A 76 -5.75 12.43 3.98
CA LEU A 76 -4.65 11.90 3.19
C LEU A 76 -5.03 11.82 1.73
N PHE A 77 -4.05 12.01 0.85
CA PHE A 77 -4.24 11.96 -0.60
C PHE A 77 -3.21 11.05 -1.27
N PHE A 78 -3.69 10.23 -2.20
CA PHE A 78 -2.86 9.50 -3.15
C PHE A 78 -3.59 9.44 -4.49
N ARG A 79 -2.87 9.28 -5.60
CA ARG A 79 -3.46 9.20 -6.94
C ARG A 79 -3.36 7.79 -7.48
N VAL A 80 -4.44 7.26 -8.04
CA VAL A 80 -4.45 6.03 -8.85
C VAL A 80 -4.45 6.38 -10.35
N ASP A 81 -3.80 5.56 -11.16
CA ASP A 81 -3.69 5.77 -12.61
C ASP A 81 -4.83 5.17 -13.43
N ARG A 82 -5.68 4.34 -12.83
CA ARG A 82 -6.77 3.60 -13.49
C ARG A 82 -7.87 3.22 -12.49
N PRO A 83 -9.04 2.74 -12.94
CA PRO A 83 -10.04 2.14 -12.06
C PRO A 83 -9.46 0.94 -11.31
N ALA A 84 -9.73 0.83 -10.01
CA ALA A 84 -9.09 -0.18 -9.16
C ALA A 84 -9.93 -0.53 -7.92
N ASP A 85 -9.82 -1.77 -7.49
CA ASP A 85 -10.33 -2.22 -6.19
C ASP A 85 -9.21 -2.14 -5.15
N LEU A 86 -9.43 -1.38 -4.09
CA LEU A 86 -8.40 -1.09 -3.08
C LEU A 86 -8.85 -1.61 -1.72
N GLN A 87 -7.98 -2.33 -1.01
CA GLN A 87 -8.12 -2.55 0.43
C GLN A 87 -7.22 -1.56 1.18
N ILE A 88 -7.80 -0.95 2.20
CA ILE A 88 -7.20 0.14 2.96
C ILE A 88 -7.00 -0.32 4.40
N ALA A 89 -5.81 -0.08 4.94
CA ALA A 89 -5.50 -0.24 6.36
C ALA A 89 -4.73 0.97 6.89
N LEU A 90 -4.98 1.35 8.14
CA LEU A 90 -4.24 2.41 8.83
C LEU A 90 -3.12 1.78 9.65
N ARG A 91 -1.87 2.13 9.39
CA ARG A 91 -0.75 1.76 10.27
C ARG A 91 -0.63 2.77 11.40
N ALA A 92 -0.92 2.32 12.61
CA ALA A 92 -0.95 3.17 13.78
C ALA A 92 -0.66 2.42 15.07
N ARG A 93 -0.58 3.15 16.17
CA ARG A 93 -0.64 2.63 17.53
C ARG A 93 -1.50 3.52 18.43
N VAL A 94 -1.99 2.95 19.52
CA VAL A 94 -2.69 3.65 20.60
C VAL A 94 -1.91 3.41 21.89
N PRO A 95 -0.98 4.32 22.28
CA PRO A 95 -0.04 4.08 23.37
C PRO A 95 -0.70 3.71 24.71
N GLN A 96 -1.92 4.19 24.94
CA GLN A 96 -2.69 3.89 26.13
C GLN A 96 -4.18 3.86 25.81
N GLY A 97 -4.88 2.86 26.35
CA GLY A 97 -6.32 2.68 26.17
C GLY A 97 -6.68 2.22 24.76
N GLU A 98 -7.88 2.58 24.36
CA GLU A 98 -8.48 2.20 23.09
C GLU A 98 -9.16 3.41 22.48
N SER A 99 -9.35 3.40 21.17
CA SER A 99 -10.07 4.44 20.47
C SER A 99 -10.92 3.88 19.33
N ARG A 100 -11.91 4.68 18.94
CA ARG A 100 -12.71 4.49 17.74
C ARG A 100 -12.54 5.72 16.88
N ILE A 101 -12.24 5.50 15.61
CA ILE A 101 -12.15 6.56 14.60
C ILE A 101 -13.17 6.33 13.50
N ARG A 102 -13.47 7.39 12.76
CA ARG A 102 -14.20 7.38 11.50
C ARG A 102 -13.18 7.59 10.38
N ALA A 103 -13.17 6.67 9.41
CA ALA A 103 -12.38 6.80 8.20
C ALA A 103 -13.33 6.91 6.99
N THR A 104 -13.25 7.99 6.22
CA THR A 104 -14.06 8.16 5.00
C THR A 104 -13.16 8.08 3.78
N VAL A 105 -13.37 7.08 2.93
CA VAL A 105 -12.58 6.82 1.72
C VAL A 105 -13.49 6.94 0.51
N ALA A 106 -13.19 7.86 -0.40
CA ALA A 106 -13.98 8.08 -1.62
C ALA A 106 -15.51 8.22 -1.38
N GLY A 107 -15.91 8.85 -0.27
CA GLY A 107 -17.31 9.05 0.11
C GLY A 107 -17.93 7.93 0.96
N THR A 108 -17.27 6.78 1.08
CA THR A 108 -17.72 5.67 1.93
C THR A 108 -17.10 5.80 3.33
N THR A 109 -17.93 5.77 4.37
CA THR A 109 -17.49 5.91 5.76
C THR A 109 -17.41 4.56 6.49
N PHE A 110 -16.29 4.34 7.16
CA PHE A 110 -15.98 3.19 8.00
C PHE A 110 -15.76 3.63 9.45
N LYS A 111 -16.11 2.76 10.41
CA LYS A 111 -15.73 2.90 11.82
C LYS A 111 -14.62 1.90 12.09
N VAL A 112 -13.52 2.36 12.69
CA VAL A 112 -12.34 1.54 12.94
C VAL A 112 -11.99 1.62 14.42
N ASP A 113 -11.90 0.46 15.06
CA ASP A 113 -11.46 0.32 16.44
C ASP A 113 -9.94 0.11 16.47
N LEU A 114 -9.25 0.89 17.30
CA LEU A 114 -7.81 0.93 17.41
C LEU A 114 -7.39 0.65 18.85
N GLN A 115 -6.41 -0.22 19.04
CA GLN A 115 -5.89 -0.57 20.35
C GLN A 115 -4.45 -1.12 20.24
N GLY A 116 -3.68 -0.97 21.32
CA GLY A 116 -2.34 -1.54 21.42
C GLY A 116 -1.23 -0.51 21.26
N ALA A 117 -0.22 -0.63 22.11
CA ALA A 117 0.91 0.30 22.19
C ALA A 117 1.94 0.11 21.08
N GLU A 118 1.93 -1.05 20.41
CA GLU A 118 2.81 -1.34 19.28
C GLU A 118 2.17 -0.94 17.95
N SER A 119 3.00 -0.57 16.97
CA SER A 119 2.52 -0.20 15.65
C SER A 119 1.99 -1.43 14.90
N ALA A 120 0.73 -1.36 14.46
CA ALA A 120 0.05 -2.42 13.73
C ALA A 120 -0.78 -1.85 12.57
N ALA A 121 -1.14 -2.71 11.62
CA ALA A 121 -2.06 -2.36 10.54
C ALA A 121 -3.51 -2.67 10.97
N PHE A 122 -4.34 -1.63 11.05
CA PHE A 122 -5.77 -1.73 11.34
C PHE A 122 -6.57 -1.66 10.05
N PRO A 123 -7.26 -2.74 9.64
CA PRO A 123 -8.09 -2.73 8.44
C PRO A 123 -9.17 -1.64 8.53
N VAL A 124 -9.28 -0.82 7.48
CA VAL A 124 -10.31 0.21 7.36
C VAL A 124 -11.49 -0.33 6.56
N GLY A 125 -11.21 -0.89 5.38
CA GLY A 125 -12.24 -1.41 4.48
C GLY A 125 -11.75 -1.55 3.04
N SER A 126 -12.66 -1.99 2.17
CA SER A 126 -12.42 -2.08 0.73
C SER A 126 -13.28 -1.04 0.00
N ILE A 127 -12.72 -0.45 -1.05
CA ILE A 127 -13.43 0.50 -1.92
C ILE A 127 -13.11 0.22 -3.38
N ARG A 128 -14.03 0.58 -4.26
CA ARG A 128 -13.76 0.63 -5.70
C ARG A 128 -13.61 2.08 -6.16
N VAL A 129 -12.53 2.36 -6.87
CA VAL A 129 -12.31 3.63 -7.56
C VAL A 129 -12.68 3.44 -9.03
N GLU A 130 -13.64 4.22 -9.52
CA GLU A 130 -14.17 4.04 -10.87
C GLU A 130 -13.34 4.68 -11.97
N GLN A 131 -12.44 5.62 -11.64
CA GLN A 131 -11.64 6.38 -12.62
C GLN A 131 -10.25 6.72 -12.07
N ALA A 132 -9.30 6.96 -12.97
CA ALA A 132 -8.00 7.51 -12.62
C ALA A 132 -8.15 8.87 -11.92
N GLY A 133 -7.44 9.10 -10.83
CA GLY A 133 -7.59 10.34 -10.07
C GLY A 133 -7.06 10.26 -8.65
N TYR A 134 -7.20 11.38 -7.94
CA TYR A 134 -6.88 11.46 -6.52
C TYR A 134 -7.97 10.81 -5.68
N VAL A 135 -7.54 9.94 -4.77
CA VAL A 135 -8.35 9.37 -3.70
C VAL A 135 -8.05 10.15 -2.43
N ARG A 136 -9.12 10.60 -1.77
CA ARG A 136 -9.07 11.27 -0.46
C ARG A 136 -9.50 10.29 0.62
N VAL A 137 -8.73 10.25 1.72
CA VAL A 137 -9.04 9.48 2.93
C VAL A 137 -9.08 10.42 4.12
N ASP A 138 -10.26 10.58 4.71
CA ASP A 138 -10.47 11.42 5.88
C ASP A 138 -10.46 10.58 7.15
N LEU A 139 -9.64 10.97 8.13
CA LEU A 139 -9.58 10.37 9.46
C LEU A 139 -10.12 11.38 10.48
N GLN A 140 -11.04 10.92 11.32
CA GLN A 140 -11.63 11.73 12.38
C GLN A 140 -11.83 10.89 13.66
N GLY A 141 -11.55 11.47 14.83
CA GLY A 141 -11.81 10.82 16.11
C GLY A 141 -13.30 10.66 16.39
N VAL A 142 -13.71 9.56 17.03
CA VAL A 142 -15.10 9.35 17.49
C VAL A 142 -15.16 9.21 19.01
N ALA A 143 -14.41 8.28 19.58
CA ALA A 143 -14.31 8.08 21.02
C ALA A 143 -12.92 7.56 21.40
N LYS A 144 -12.45 7.84 22.61
CA LYS A 144 -11.19 7.32 23.14
C LYS A 144 -11.23 7.22 24.65
N THR A 145 -10.53 6.24 25.22
CA THR A 145 -10.32 6.11 26.66
C THR A 145 -8.96 6.65 27.10
N GLY A 146 -8.02 6.74 26.16
CA GLY A 146 -6.68 7.28 26.37
C GLY A 146 -6.49 8.75 25.96
N PRO A 147 -5.24 9.23 25.98
CA PRO A 147 -4.91 10.62 25.67
C PRO A 147 -5.11 10.95 24.18
N VAL A 148 -4.94 10.00 23.26
CA VAL A 148 -5.02 10.21 21.81
C VAL A 148 -5.96 9.22 21.14
N PHE A 149 -6.43 9.57 19.94
CA PHE A 149 -7.09 8.62 19.06
C PHE A 149 -6.07 7.64 18.49
N ALA A 150 -4.98 8.13 17.90
CA ALA A 150 -3.90 7.28 17.42
C ALA A 150 -2.61 8.07 17.18
N GLU A 151 -1.50 7.35 17.08
CA GLU A 151 -0.27 7.76 16.42
C GLU A 151 -0.14 6.97 15.12
N ALA A 152 -0.43 7.61 13.97
CA ALA A 152 -0.43 6.99 12.65
C ALA A 152 0.84 7.34 11.85
N SER A 153 1.41 6.32 11.19
CA SER A 153 2.61 6.47 10.36
C SER A 153 2.26 6.45 8.86
N ASP A 154 1.40 5.53 8.44
CA ASP A 154 1.14 5.26 7.02
C ASP A 154 -0.31 4.82 6.80
N LEU A 155 -0.79 5.08 5.58
CA LEU A 155 -1.93 4.38 5.03
C LEU A 155 -1.41 3.24 4.15
N GLN A 156 -1.76 2.01 4.48
CA GLN A 156 -1.46 0.84 3.68
C GLN A 156 -2.58 0.64 2.65
N ILE A 157 -2.20 0.57 1.38
CA ILE A 157 -3.08 0.28 0.26
C ILE A 157 -2.65 -1.05 -0.35
N THR A 158 -3.57 -1.99 -0.48
CA THR A 158 -3.35 -3.20 -1.28
C THR A 158 -4.34 -3.30 -2.42
N SER A 159 -3.96 -3.97 -3.51
CA SER A 159 -4.85 -4.21 -4.65
C SER A 159 -4.38 -5.39 -5.49
N ASP A 160 -5.33 -6.18 -5.98
CA ASP A 160 -5.11 -7.21 -6.99
C ASP A 160 -5.24 -6.67 -8.43
N THR A 161 -5.56 -5.38 -8.59
CA THR A 161 -5.73 -4.76 -9.90
C THR A 161 -4.40 -4.82 -10.69
N PRO A 162 -4.36 -5.48 -11.86
CA PRO A 162 -3.12 -5.65 -12.62
C PRO A 162 -2.50 -4.31 -13.02
N GLU A 163 -1.20 -4.19 -12.76
CA GLU A 163 -0.36 -3.04 -13.18
C GLU A 163 -0.82 -1.68 -12.62
N LEU A 164 -1.63 -1.70 -11.57
CA LEU A 164 -2.02 -0.47 -10.87
C LEU A 164 -0.77 0.29 -10.40
N ALA A 165 -0.74 1.60 -10.64
CA ALA A 165 0.30 2.49 -10.15
C ALA A 165 -0.30 3.60 -9.28
N LEU A 166 0.31 3.78 -8.10
CA LEU A 166 -0.04 4.86 -7.17
C LEU A 166 1.02 5.98 -7.23
N SER A 167 0.56 7.23 -7.20
CA SER A 167 1.41 8.42 -7.07
C SER A 167 1.11 9.16 -5.77
N PHE A 168 2.14 9.38 -4.96
CA PHE A 168 2.11 10.06 -3.66
C PHE A 168 3.55 10.43 -3.26
N VAL A 169 3.71 11.21 -2.20
CA VAL A 169 5.04 11.55 -1.65
C VAL A 169 5.58 10.36 -0.87
N LYS A 170 6.63 9.69 -1.38
CA LYS A 170 7.03 8.34 -0.95
C LYS A 170 7.86 8.27 0.33
N ASP A 171 8.65 9.30 0.62
CA ASP A 171 9.59 9.32 1.74
C ASP A 171 10.02 10.77 2.03
N ASN A 172 10.87 10.96 3.05
CA ASN A 172 11.36 12.28 3.45
C ASN A 172 12.82 12.54 3.08
N ASP A 173 13.43 11.77 2.16
CA ASP A 173 14.81 12.04 1.77
C ASP A 173 14.89 13.43 1.13
N ALA A 174 15.95 14.18 1.41
CA ALA A 174 16.14 15.54 0.92
C ALA A 174 14.90 16.46 1.17
N ASN A 175 14.21 16.28 2.30
CA ASN A 175 13.02 17.03 2.69
C ASN A 175 11.82 16.87 1.73
N ARG A 176 11.70 15.72 1.06
CA ARG A 176 10.60 15.44 0.14
C ARG A 176 9.20 15.58 0.77
N PHE A 177 9.01 15.35 2.06
CA PHE A 177 7.72 15.63 2.71
C PHE A 177 7.41 17.13 2.74
N TYR A 178 8.40 17.97 3.03
CA TYR A 178 8.20 19.42 3.05
C TYR A 178 7.84 19.94 1.65
N TRP A 179 8.61 19.55 0.63
CA TRP A 179 8.36 19.99 -0.75
C TRP A 179 7.10 19.38 -1.35
N GLY A 180 6.88 18.08 -1.14
CA GLY A 180 5.70 17.37 -1.63
C GLY A 180 4.39 17.95 -1.10
N ARG A 181 4.36 18.35 0.18
CA ARG A 181 3.17 18.98 0.79
C ARG A 181 2.90 20.40 0.28
N ARG A 182 3.92 21.11 -0.23
CA ARG A 182 3.74 22.41 -0.88
C ARG A 182 3.16 22.31 -2.29
N GLY A 183 3.25 21.13 -2.90
CA GLY A 183 2.81 20.88 -4.26
C GLY A 183 3.81 21.36 -5.33
N PRO A 184 3.58 20.98 -6.59
CA PRO A 184 4.45 21.34 -7.70
C PRO A 184 4.29 22.81 -8.07
N SER A 185 5.41 23.55 -8.14
CA SER A 185 5.41 24.89 -8.72
C SER A 185 5.19 24.82 -10.23
N VAL A 186 4.38 25.74 -10.77
CA VAL A 186 4.18 25.93 -12.20
C VAL A 186 4.59 27.34 -12.60
N HIS A 187 5.21 27.48 -13.77
CA HIS A 187 5.70 28.76 -14.27
C HIS A 187 5.30 28.92 -15.75
N LEU A 188 4.92 30.13 -16.14
CA LEU A 188 4.68 30.51 -17.54
C LEU A 188 5.81 31.43 -17.99
N GLY A 189 6.61 30.98 -18.95
CA GLY A 189 7.63 31.80 -19.59
C GLY A 189 7.05 32.52 -20.80
N PHE A 190 7.06 33.85 -20.77
CA PHE A 190 6.66 34.66 -21.93
C PHE A 190 7.87 34.91 -22.82
N ARG A 191 7.68 34.76 -24.15
CA ARG A 191 8.68 35.19 -25.12
C ARG A 191 8.55 36.70 -25.30
N MET A 192 9.60 37.43 -24.93
CA MET A 192 9.67 38.87 -25.23
C MET A 192 9.77 39.07 -26.75
N PRO A 193 9.16 40.13 -27.29
CA PRO A 193 9.39 40.51 -28.67
C PRO A 193 10.87 40.76 -28.91
N GLU A 194 11.34 40.51 -30.13
CA GLU A 194 12.69 40.90 -30.50
C GLU A 194 12.83 42.42 -30.31
N PRO A 195 13.95 42.90 -29.75
CA PRO A 195 14.18 44.33 -29.65
C PRO A 195 14.10 44.91 -31.07
N GLU A 196 13.19 45.85 -31.29
CA GLU A 196 13.12 46.58 -32.55
C GLU A 196 14.46 47.32 -32.69
N VAL A 197 15.33 46.82 -33.58
CA VAL A 197 16.58 47.49 -33.93
C VAL A 197 16.20 48.72 -34.73
N ALA A 198 16.03 49.84 -34.04
CA ALA A 198 16.02 51.17 -34.64
C ALA A 198 17.17 52.02 -34.08
N LEU A 199 18.36 51.43 -33.90
CA LEU A 199 19.57 52.21 -33.63
C LEU A 199 20.26 52.71 -34.91
N ASP A 200 19.99 52.10 -36.07
CA ASP A 200 20.50 52.60 -37.36
C ASP A 200 19.77 53.83 -37.91
N LYS A 201 18.73 54.33 -37.23
CA LYS A 201 18.02 55.56 -37.61
C LYS A 201 18.37 56.80 -36.77
N LEU A 202 19.24 56.67 -35.76
CA LEU A 202 19.63 57.81 -34.89
C LEU A 202 20.98 58.46 -35.24
N GLU A 203 21.79 57.87 -36.13
CA GLU A 203 23.03 58.53 -36.58
C GLU A 203 22.80 59.67 -37.58
N GLY A 204 21.58 59.86 -38.09
CA GLY A 204 21.21 60.95 -38.99
C GLY A 204 20.82 62.27 -38.31
N ILE A 205 20.59 62.29 -36.99
CA ILE A 205 20.01 63.46 -36.30
C ILE A 205 21.07 64.40 -35.68
N PHE A 206 22.30 63.94 -35.43
CA PHE A 206 23.34 64.77 -34.79
C PHE A 206 24.42 65.31 -35.73
N ARG A 207 24.19 65.30 -37.06
CA ARG A 207 25.14 65.87 -38.03
C ARG A 207 24.54 67.02 -38.82
N THR A 208 24.27 68.14 -38.15
CA THR A 208 24.27 69.47 -38.77
C THR A 208 24.32 70.55 -37.70
N GLY A 209 25.37 71.38 -37.70
CA GLY A 209 25.30 72.71 -37.07
C GLY A 209 26.55 73.24 -36.37
N LYS A 210 27.57 73.58 -37.17
CA LYS A 210 28.72 74.48 -36.92
C LYS A 210 29.85 74.01 -36.00
#